data_AF-A0A832III1-F1
#
_entry.id   AF-A0A832III1-F1
#
_cell.length_a   1.000
_cell.length_b   1.000
_cell.length_c   1.000
_cell.angle_alpha   90.00
_cell.angle_beta   90.00
_cell.angle_gamma   90.00
#
_symmetry.space_group_name_H-M   'P 1'
#
loop_
_entity.id
_entity.type
_entity.pdbx_description
1 polymer ?
#
loop_
_entity_poly.entity_id
_entity_poly.type
_entity_poly.pdbx_seq_one_letter_code
_entity_poly.pdbx_strand_id
1 'polypeptide(L)'
;MTFNKSKDAKGLHLEKINEEDLKKLKKWNWGAFLLPLFWSLANKLDLLAALSMIPFLNVIVIFYLGFYGNRLAYPRSKLDSVDDFMAIQKYWSKWGFRFLLIFIVCLTVILLVEIFQN
;
A
#
# COMPACT_ATOMS: atom_id res chain seq x y z
N MET A 1 25.14 2.28 -17.86
CA MET A 1 23.75 2.56 -18.27
C MET A 1 23.30 3.78 -17.50
N THR A 2 23.45 4.96 -18.09
CA THR A 2 23.15 6.25 -17.48
C THR A 2 21.64 6.43 -17.40
N PHE A 3 21.09 6.51 -16.18
CA PHE A 3 19.70 6.90 -15.97
C PHE A 3 19.52 8.31 -16.53
N ASN A 4 18.82 8.41 -17.65
CA ASN A 4 18.45 9.67 -18.28
C ASN A 4 17.44 10.38 -17.36
N LYS A 5 17.90 11.43 -16.66
CA LYS A 5 17.06 12.37 -15.93
C LYS A 5 16.16 13.11 -16.94
N SER A 6 15.00 12.55 -17.27
CA SER A 6 13.95 13.36 -17.89
C SER A 6 13.52 14.42 -16.86
N LYS A 7 13.61 15.67 -17.28
CA LYS A 7 13.31 16.88 -16.50
C LYS A 7 11.80 17.08 -16.42
N ASP A 8 11.14 16.22 -15.67
CA ASP A 8 9.76 16.41 -15.26
C ASP A 8 9.82 17.12 -13.89
N ALA A 9 8.93 18.06 -13.60
CA ALA A 9 8.89 18.74 -12.28
C ALA A 9 8.95 17.75 -11.10
N LYS A 10 8.41 16.52 -11.28
CA LYS A 10 8.48 15.41 -10.33
C LYS A 10 9.88 14.86 -10.07
N GLY A 11 10.76 14.80 -11.07
CA GLY A 11 12.15 14.33 -10.90
C GLY A 11 12.96 15.24 -9.97
N LEU A 12 12.65 16.54 -9.95
CA LEU A 12 13.27 17.53 -9.08
C LEU A 12 12.88 17.36 -7.60
N HIS A 13 11.65 16.91 -7.30
CA HIS A 13 11.21 16.64 -5.92
C HIS A 13 11.86 15.37 -5.35
N LEU A 14 12.11 14.35 -6.20
CA LEU A 14 12.78 13.12 -5.78
C LEU A 14 14.28 13.34 -5.52
N GLU A 15 14.91 14.27 -6.23
CA GLU A 15 16.31 14.65 -6.02
C GLU A 15 16.52 15.39 -4.68
N LYS A 16 15.45 15.88 -4.05
CA LYS A 16 15.47 16.57 -2.75
C LYS A 16 15.06 15.70 -1.55
N ILE A 17 14.80 14.41 -1.73
CA ILE A 17 14.44 13.54 -0.60
C ILE A 17 15.67 13.33 0.27
N ASN A 18 15.62 13.88 1.49
CA ASN A 18 16.67 13.70 2.48
C ASN A 18 16.67 12.26 3.06
N GLU A 19 17.70 11.91 3.82
CA GLU A 19 17.80 10.57 4.41
C GLU A 19 16.66 10.23 5.39
N GLU A 20 16.11 11.23 6.07
CA GLU A 20 15.02 11.05 7.01
C GLU A 20 13.73 10.63 6.30
N ASP A 21 13.40 11.30 5.20
CA ASP A 21 12.25 11.00 4.38
C ASP A 21 12.39 9.65 3.66
N LEU A 22 13.60 9.31 3.22
CA LEU A 22 13.89 7.96 2.73
C LEU A 22 13.63 6.89 3.79
N LYS A 23 13.98 7.14 5.07
CA LYS A 23 13.66 6.22 6.17
C LYS A 23 12.14 6.09 6.36
N LYS A 24 11.38 7.19 6.24
CA LYS A 24 9.90 7.16 6.33
C LYS A 24 9.30 6.31 5.20
N LEU A 25 9.72 6.51 3.96
CA LEU A 25 9.25 5.73 2.79
C LEU A 25 9.71 4.26 2.81
N LYS A 26 10.73 3.91 3.59
CA LYS A 26 11.17 2.52 3.81
C LYS A 26 10.35 1.77 4.86
N LYS A 27 9.50 2.47 5.63
CA LYS A 27 8.62 1.81 6.60
C LYS A 27 7.62 0.90 5.90
N TRP A 28 7.26 -0.18 6.59
CA TRP A 28 6.23 -1.10 6.17
C TRP A 28 4.88 -0.39 5.95
N ASN A 29 4.21 -0.70 4.85
CA ASN A 29 2.89 -0.18 4.54
C ASN A 29 1.79 -1.19 4.86
N TRP A 30 1.20 -1.06 6.05
CA TRP A 30 0.09 -1.91 6.48
C TRP A 30 -1.16 -1.74 5.62
N GLY A 31 -1.43 -0.52 5.11
CA GLY A 31 -2.55 -0.29 4.21
C GLY A 31 -2.43 -1.06 2.90
N ALA A 32 -1.25 -1.00 2.28
CA ALA A 32 -0.94 -1.70 1.04
C ALA A 32 -0.92 -3.22 1.20
N PHE A 33 -0.48 -3.71 2.37
CA PHE A 33 -0.47 -5.13 2.69
C PHE A 33 -1.88 -5.69 2.95
N LEU A 34 -2.70 -4.97 3.72
CA LEU A 34 -4.04 -5.44 4.13
C LEU A 34 -5.11 -5.23 3.05
N LEU A 35 -4.96 -4.20 2.23
CA LEU A 35 -5.94 -3.80 1.21
C LEU A 35 -5.26 -3.60 -0.15
N PRO A 36 -4.57 -4.60 -0.71
CA PRO A 36 -3.67 -4.42 -1.86
C PRO A 36 -4.38 -3.86 -3.09
N LEU A 37 -5.59 -4.32 -3.40
CA LEU A 37 -6.38 -3.85 -4.53
C LEU A 37 -6.75 -2.37 -4.39
N PHE A 38 -7.49 -2.02 -3.34
CA PHE A 38 -8.00 -0.67 -3.13
C PHE A 38 -6.87 0.34 -2.90
N TRP A 39 -5.86 -0.05 -2.12
CA TRP A 39 -4.71 0.79 -1.85
C TRP A 39 -3.91 1.07 -3.13
N SER A 40 -3.68 0.05 -3.97
CA SER A 40 -2.91 0.22 -5.22
C SER A 40 -3.63 1.12 -6.22
N LEU A 41 -4.96 0.96 -6.38
CA LEU A 41 -5.77 1.85 -7.22
C LEU A 41 -5.71 3.31 -6.73
N ALA A 42 -5.90 3.53 -5.43
CA ALA A 42 -5.85 4.87 -4.86
C ALA A 42 -4.47 5.54 -5.00
N ASN A 43 -3.40 4.75 -5.08
CA ASN A 43 -2.02 5.21 -5.24
C ASN A 43 -1.50 5.11 -6.68
N LYS A 44 -2.38 4.88 -7.68
CA LYS A 44 -2.05 4.84 -9.11
C LYS A 44 -1.00 3.78 -9.48
N LEU A 45 -1.13 2.62 -8.84
CA LEU A 45 -0.32 1.43 -9.07
C LEU A 45 -1.19 0.33 -9.72
N ASP A 46 -1.82 0.69 -10.85
CA ASP A 46 -2.90 -0.10 -11.48
C ASP A 46 -2.47 -1.52 -11.87
N LEU A 47 -1.21 -1.70 -12.28
CA LEU A 47 -0.67 -3.03 -12.54
C LEU A 47 -0.64 -3.89 -11.26
N LEU A 48 -0.16 -3.34 -10.14
CA LEU A 48 -0.13 -4.07 -8.87
C LEU A 48 -1.55 -4.32 -8.33
N ALA A 49 -2.49 -3.39 -8.59
CA ALA A 49 -3.91 -3.62 -8.33
C ALA A 49 -4.43 -4.84 -9.10
N ALA A 50 -4.19 -4.92 -10.41
CA ALA A 50 -4.61 -6.06 -11.23
C ALA A 50 -3.94 -7.37 -10.77
N LEU A 51 -2.63 -7.37 -10.50
CA LEU A 51 -1.91 -8.56 -10.04
C LEU A 51 -2.39 -9.04 -8.66
N SER A 52 -2.86 -8.13 -7.80
CA SER A 52 -3.41 -8.49 -6.47
C SER A 52 -4.74 -9.26 -6.54
N MET A 53 -5.42 -9.27 -7.69
CA MET A 53 -6.65 -10.04 -7.88
C MET A 53 -6.40 -11.52 -8.21
N ILE A 54 -5.16 -11.89 -8.55
CA ILE A 54 -4.78 -13.25 -8.88
C ILE A 54 -4.33 -13.97 -7.60
N PRO A 55 -5.04 -14.98 -7.07
CA PRO A 55 -4.84 -15.49 -5.71
C PRO A 55 -3.39 -15.86 -5.35
N PHE A 56 -2.73 -16.67 -6.18
CA PHE A 56 -1.36 -17.12 -5.91
C PHE A 56 -0.33 -15.99 -6.04
N LEU A 57 -0.53 -15.10 -7.02
CA LEU A 57 0.36 -13.96 -7.21
C LEU A 57 0.15 -12.88 -6.14
N ASN A 58 -1.08 -12.77 -5.63
CA ASN A 58 -1.44 -11.80 -4.60
C ASN A 58 -0.57 -11.97 -3.36
N VAL A 59 -0.22 -13.21 -2.98
CA VAL A 59 0.69 -13.47 -1.85
C VAL A 59 2.03 -12.74 -2.04
N ILE A 60 2.61 -12.79 -3.23
CA ILE A 60 3.87 -12.08 -3.53
C ILE A 60 3.62 -10.56 -3.56
N VAL A 61 2.52 -10.13 -4.17
CA VAL A 61 2.16 -8.72 -4.32
C VAL A 61 1.95 -8.04 -2.97
N ILE A 62 1.27 -8.65 -2.01
CA ILE A 62 1.01 -8.02 -0.70
C ILE A 62 2.32 -7.76 0.06
N PHE A 63 3.29 -8.68 0.03
CA PHE A 63 4.59 -8.45 0.67
C PHE A 63 5.41 -7.42 -0.08
N TYR A 64 5.41 -7.46 -1.42
CA TYR A 64 6.08 -6.46 -2.24
C TYR A 64 5.52 -5.05 -1.97
N LEU A 65 4.21 -4.91 -1.91
CA LEU A 65 3.52 -3.67 -1.54
C LEU A 65 3.79 -3.25 -0.09
N GLY A 66 3.85 -4.19 0.85
CA GLY A 66 4.22 -3.91 2.24
C GLY A 66 5.62 -3.30 2.36
N PHE A 67 6.62 -3.85 1.66
CA PHE A 67 8.01 -3.36 1.72
C PHE A 67 8.31 -2.15 0.83
N TYR A 68 7.72 -2.10 -0.38
CA TYR A 68 8.07 -1.13 -1.42
C TYR A 68 6.94 -0.14 -1.74
N GLY A 69 5.70 -0.40 -1.31
CA GLY A 69 4.51 0.37 -1.69
C GLY A 69 4.68 1.87 -1.48
N ASN A 70 5.15 2.30 -0.29
CA ASN A 70 5.39 3.72 0.00
C ASN A 70 6.32 4.40 -1.02
N ARG A 71 7.43 3.74 -1.39
CA ARG A 71 8.40 4.26 -2.38
C ARG A 71 7.83 4.29 -3.78
N LEU A 72 7.00 3.32 -4.14
CA LEU A 72 6.36 3.26 -5.46
C LEU A 72 5.24 4.28 -5.62
N ALA A 73 4.51 4.56 -4.53
CA ALA A 73 3.35 5.43 -4.53
C ALA A 73 3.70 6.92 -4.37
N TYR A 74 4.70 7.27 -3.55
CA TYR A 74 5.02 8.67 -3.28
C TYR A 74 5.31 9.51 -4.55
N PRO A 75 6.13 9.05 -5.52
CA PRO A 75 6.37 9.77 -6.78
C PRO A 75 5.11 9.99 -7.65
N ARG A 76 4.09 9.16 -7.45
CA ARG A 76 2.81 9.20 -8.18
C ARG A 76 1.77 10.08 -7.50
N SER A 77 1.99 10.39 -6.21
CA SER A 77 1.19 11.32 -5.44
C SER A 77 1.32 12.74 -5.98
N LYS A 78 0.42 13.64 -5.52
CA LYS A 78 0.47 15.08 -5.80
C LYS A 78 0.96 15.88 -4.58
N LEU A 79 1.50 15.19 -3.58
CA LEU A 79 1.88 15.80 -2.30
C LEU A 79 3.35 16.22 -2.36
N ASP A 80 3.62 17.43 -1.88
CA ASP A 80 4.97 18.00 -1.89
C ASP A 80 5.84 17.49 -0.73
N SER A 81 5.22 17.01 0.36
CA SER A 81 5.91 16.50 1.55
C SER A 81 5.71 14.99 1.75
N VAL A 82 6.79 14.32 2.15
CA VAL A 82 6.76 12.91 2.57
C VAL A 82 5.91 12.74 3.83
N ASP A 83 5.88 13.73 4.72
CA ASP A 83 5.10 13.66 5.95
C ASP A 83 3.59 13.67 5.67
N ASP A 84 3.14 14.53 4.77
CA ASP A 84 1.73 14.57 4.34
C ASP A 84 1.33 13.25 3.68
N PHE A 85 2.22 12.70 2.85
CA PHE A 85 1.99 11.39 2.24
C PHE A 85 1.87 10.30 3.29
N MET A 86 2.81 10.23 4.24
CA MET A 86 2.81 9.23 5.29
C MET A 86 1.62 9.38 6.26
N ALA A 87 1.10 10.59 6.44
CA ALA A 87 -0.14 10.82 7.18
C ALA A 87 -1.33 10.11 6.51
N ILE A 88 -1.45 10.21 5.17
CA ILE A 88 -2.47 9.46 4.41
C ILE A 88 -2.24 7.95 4.51
N GLN A 89 -1.00 7.48 4.42
CA GLN A 89 -0.69 6.04 4.56
C GLN A 89 -1.04 5.50 5.96
N LYS A 90 -0.94 6.33 6.99
CA LYS A 90 -1.40 5.99 8.35
C LYS A 90 -2.91 5.79 8.40
N TYR A 91 -3.71 6.60 7.69
CA TYR A 91 -5.15 6.38 7.57
C TYR A 91 -5.48 5.08 6.83
N TRP A 92 -4.80 4.79 5.72
CA TRP A 92 -4.93 3.51 5.02
C TRP A 92 -4.64 2.31 5.94
N SER A 93 -3.59 2.42 6.75
CA SER A 93 -3.24 1.38 7.74
C SER A 93 -4.36 1.19 8.76
N LYS A 94 -4.92 2.28 9.32
CA LYS A 94 -6.06 2.22 10.26
C LYS A 94 -7.29 1.55 9.63
N TRP A 95 -7.64 1.92 8.40
CA TRP A 95 -8.76 1.31 7.69
C TRP A 95 -8.52 -0.17 7.37
N GLY A 96 -7.30 -0.52 6.94
CA GLY A 96 -6.92 -1.92 6.71
C GLY A 96 -7.15 -2.80 7.93
N PHE A 97 -6.72 -2.36 9.12
CA PHE A 97 -6.95 -3.12 10.35
C PHE A 97 -8.44 -3.21 10.74
N ARG A 98 -9.23 -2.16 10.51
CA ARG A 98 -10.68 -2.20 10.77
C ARG A 98 -11.38 -3.23 9.88
N PHE A 99 -11.07 -3.24 8.59
CA PHE A 99 -11.63 -4.22 7.67
C PHE A 99 -11.19 -5.64 8.00
N LEU A 100 -9.92 -5.84 8.37
CA LEU A 100 -9.41 -7.14 8.83
C LEU A 100 -10.19 -7.64 10.06
N LEU A 101 -10.42 -6.76 11.04
CA LEU A 101 -11.16 -7.13 12.26
C LEU A 101 -12.60 -7.52 11.94
N ILE A 102 -13.30 -6.72 11.12
CA ILE A 102 -14.67 -7.02 10.68
C ILE A 102 -14.71 -8.36 9.95
N PHE A 103 -13.77 -8.59 9.03
CA PHE A 103 -13.68 -9.84 8.28
C PHE A 103 -13.50 -11.06 9.20
N ILE A 104 -12.60 -10.99 10.18
CA ILE A 104 -12.37 -12.07 11.16
C ILE A 104 -13.63 -12.34 11.98
N VAL A 105 -14.31 -11.30 12.47
CA VAL A 105 -15.56 -11.44 13.25
C VAL A 105 -16.64 -12.10 12.39
N CYS A 106 -16.87 -11.62 11.18
CA CYS A 106 -17.85 -12.19 10.26
C CYS A 106 -17.55 -13.66 9.95
N LEU A 107 -16.29 -13.98 9.62
CA LEU A 107 -15.86 -15.35 9.36
C LEU A 107 -16.08 -16.25 10.58
N THR A 108 -15.78 -15.75 11.78
CA THR A 108 -15.97 -16.50 13.03
C THR A 108 -17.45 -16.80 13.27
N VAL A 109 -18.34 -15.81 13.10
CA VAL A 109 -19.79 -16.00 13.24
C VAL A 109 -20.31 -17.02 12.23
N ILE A 110 -19.88 -16.93 10.97
CA ILE A 110 -20.27 -17.89 9.92
C ILE A 110 -19.85 -19.31 10.28
N LEU A 111 -18.60 -19.50 10.72
CA LEU A 111 -18.10 -20.83 11.12
C LEU A 111 -18.85 -21.38 12.34
N LEU A 112 -19.18 -20.52 13.32
CA LEU A 112 -19.97 -20.95 14.47
C LEU A 112 -21.37 -21.41 14.06
N VAL A 113 -22.05 -20.66 13.19
CA VAL A 113 -23.38 -21.05 12.69
C VAL A 113 -23.33 -22.41 11.99
N GLU A 114 -22.34 -22.65 11.14
CA GLU A 114 -22.15 -23.93 10.45
C GLU A 114 -21.89 -25.10 11.43
N ILE A 115 -21.13 -24.86 12.51
CA ILE A 115 -20.85 -25.87 13.53
C ILE A 115 -22.11 -26.24 14.33
N PHE A 116 -23.02 -25.30 14.60
CA PHE A 116 -24.25 -25.57 15.36
C PHE A 116 -25.38 -26.17 14.50
N GLN A 117 -25.28 -26.09 13.17
CA GLN A 117 -26.28 -26.62 12.23
C GLN A 117 -26.00 -28.05 11.76
N ASN A 118 -24.75 -28.52 11.89
CA ASN A 118 -24.33 -29.91 11.64
C ASN A 118 -24.34 -30.75 12.92
#